data_AF-A0A0A9VQH6-F1
#
_entry.id   AF-A0A0A9VQH6-F1
#
_cell.length_a   1.000
_cell.length_b   1.000
_cell.length_c   1.000
_cell.angle_alpha   90.00
_cell.angle_beta   90.00
_cell.angle_gamma   90.00
#
_symmetry.space_group_name_H-M   'P 1'
#
loop_
_entity.id
_entity.type
_entity.pdbx_description
1 polymer ?
#
loop_
_entity_poly.entity_id
_entity_poly.type
_entity_poly.pdbx_seq_one_letter_code
_entity_poly.pdbx_strand_id
1 'polypeptide(L)'
;MGGNWKQLVFAIHSMAEGLRKRSSQIIEQIGVNETLNHLVLGSEATLWTEQADDQSVGNRLWPRAAAMAEQLWSNGGKWDEAEHRFLLHRQRMVEYGINPDTVEPEWCLQNPGNCY
;
A
#
# COMPACT_ATOMS: atom_id res chain seq x y z
N MET A 1 22.03 28.52 -16.54
CA MET A 1 21.48 27.18 -16.26
C MET A 1 19.97 27.24 -16.45
N GLY A 2 19.50 27.06 -17.70
CA GLY A 2 18.07 27.17 -18.03
C GLY A 2 17.43 25.78 -18.00
N GLY A 3 16.66 25.48 -16.94
CA GLY A 3 15.91 24.24 -16.86
C GLY A 3 14.75 24.21 -17.87
N ASN A 4 14.59 23.09 -18.55
CA ASN A 4 13.50 22.88 -19.52
C ASN A 4 12.17 22.64 -18.77
N TRP A 5 11.49 23.72 -18.39
CA TRP A 5 10.22 23.68 -17.67
C TRP A 5 9.13 22.87 -18.40
N LYS A 6 9.18 22.75 -19.73
CA LYS A 6 8.25 21.91 -20.48
C LYS A 6 8.43 20.43 -20.17
N GLN A 7 9.67 19.96 -19.98
CA GLN A 7 9.93 18.57 -19.55
C GLN A 7 9.44 18.32 -18.12
N LEU A 8 9.62 19.28 -17.22
CA LEU A 8 9.14 19.15 -15.84
C LEU A 8 7.61 19.07 -15.78
N VAL A 9 6.90 19.94 -16.51
CA VAL A 9 5.43 19.92 -16.58
C VAL A 9 4.92 18.62 -17.20
N PHE A 10 5.56 18.15 -18.27
CA PHE A 10 5.20 16.86 -18.90
C PHE A 10 5.44 15.67 -17.95
N ALA A 11 6.53 15.68 -17.18
CA ALA A 11 6.81 14.64 -16.20
C ALA A 11 5.76 14.64 -15.08
N ILE A 12 5.41 15.81 -14.53
CA ILE A 12 4.36 15.94 -13.51
C ILE A 12 3.01 15.47 -14.05
N HIS A 13 2.65 15.84 -15.28
CA HIS A 13 1.42 15.40 -15.91
C HIS A 13 1.40 13.89 -16.15
N SER A 14 2.48 13.31 -16.67
CA SER A 14 2.61 11.87 -16.90
C SER A 14 2.54 11.07 -15.58
N MET A 15 3.13 11.60 -14.49
CA MET A 15 3.00 11.01 -13.15
C MET A 15 1.55 11.08 -12.65
N ALA A 16 0.87 12.21 -12.84
CA ALA A 16 -0.53 12.38 -12.44
C ALA A 16 -1.49 11.48 -13.25
N GLU A 17 -1.25 11.30 -14.55
CA GLU A 17 -1.98 10.35 -15.40
C GLU A 17 -1.68 8.90 -15.02
N GLY A 18 -0.42 8.60 -14.66
CA GLY A 18 -0.01 7.29 -14.16
C GLY A 18 -0.72 6.89 -12.86
N LEU A 19 -0.84 7.83 -11.90
CA LEU A 19 -1.61 7.63 -10.67
C LEU A 19 -3.10 7.45 -10.95
N ARG A 20 -3.66 8.23 -11.90
CA ARG A 20 -5.07 8.11 -12.30
C ARG A 20 -5.39 6.75 -12.93
N LYS A 21 -4.58 6.27 -13.88
CA LYS A 21 -4.78 4.95 -14.51
C LYS A 21 -4.66 3.78 -13.52
N ARG A 22 -3.86 3.93 -12.48
CA ARG A 22 -3.63 2.92 -11.44
C ARG A 22 -4.84 2.77 -10.51
N SER A 23 -5.51 3.87 -10.16
CA SER A 23 -6.76 3.82 -9.38
C SER A 23 -7.89 3.05 -10.08
N SER A 24 -7.94 3.08 -11.42
CA SER A 24 -9.02 2.46 -12.21
C SER A 24 -9.13 0.94 -11.98
N GLN A 25 -8.01 0.23 -11.88
CA GLN A 25 -8.00 -1.23 -11.80
C GLN A 25 -8.62 -1.77 -10.50
N ILE A 26 -8.32 -1.16 -9.36
CA ILE A 26 -8.89 -1.57 -8.07
C ILE A 26 -10.39 -1.26 -8.03
N ILE A 27 -10.79 -0.12 -8.59
CA ILE A 27 -12.16 0.36 -8.59
C ILE A 27 -13.06 -0.48 -9.52
N GLU A 28 -12.53 -0.93 -10.66
CA GLU A 28 -13.20 -1.92 -11.52
C GLU A 28 -13.42 -3.27 -10.81
N GLN A 29 -12.45 -3.75 -10.03
CA GLN A 29 -12.61 -5.00 -9.25
C GLN A 29 -13.72 -4.93 -8.20
N ILE A 30 -14.00 -3.73 -7.67
CA ILE A 30 -15.05 -3.48 -6.68
C ILE A 30 -16.43 -3.26 -7.37
N GLY A 31 -16.48 -3.31 -8.70
CA GLY A 31 -17.71 -3.20 -9.49
C GLY A 31 -18.16 -1.76 -9.73
N VAL A 32 -17.28 -0.78 -9.54
CA VAL A 32 -17.56 0.62 -9.86
C VAL A 32 -17.29 0.86 -11.35
N ASN A 33 -18.24 1.50 -12.03
CA ASN A 33 -18.14 1.83 -13.44
C ASN A 33 -16.94 2.78 -13.70
N GLU A 34 -16.17 2.55 -14.77
CA GLU A 34 -15.03 3.38 -15.17
C GLU A 34 -15.38 4.87 -15.27
N THR A 35 -16.62 5.19 -15.68
CA THR A 35 -17.13 6.57 -15.75
C THR A 35 -17.14 7.29 -14.39
N LEU A 36 -17.25 6.56 -13.28
CA LEU A 36 -17.29 7.10 -11.91
C LEU A 36 -15.91 7.15 -11.24
N ASN A 37 -14.86 6.61 -11.86
CA ASN A 37 -13.53 6.53 -11.24
C ASN A 37 -12.97 7.90 -10.82
N HIS A 38 -13.28 8.95 -11.59
CA HIS A 38 -12.87 10.32 -11.28
C HIS A 38 -13.47 10.89 -9.98
N LEU A 39 -14.52 10.26 -9.42
CA LEU A 39 -15.13 10.63 -8.14
C LEU A 39 -14.44 9.96 -6.94
N VAL A 40 -13.62 8.94 -7.19
CA VAL A 40 -12.89 8.24 -6.14
C VAL A 40 -11.69 9.09 -5.72
N LEU A 41 -11.70 9.56 -4.48
CA LEU A 41 -10.59 10.36 -3.92
C LEU A 41 -9.47 9.47 -3.34
N GLY A 42 -9.81 8.24 -2.96
CA GLY A 42 -8.92 7.30 -2.29
C GLY A 42 -9.73 6.28 -1.51
N SER A 43 -9.11 5.72 -0.48
CA SER A 43 -9.77 4.80 0.44
C SER A 43 -9.19 4.90 1.84
N GLU A 44 -9.91 4.38 2.82
CA GLU A 44 -9.57 4.46 4.24
C GLU A 44 -9.58 3.06 4.87
N ALA A 45 -8.57 2.74 5.67
CA ALA A 45 -8.59 1.59 6.57
C ALA A 45 -9.22 2.00 7.90
N THR A 46 -10.46 1.59 8.13
CA THR A 46 -11.17 1.89 9.38
C THR A 46 -10.94 0.79 10.42
N LEU A 47 -10.47 1.18 11.61
CA LEU A 47 -10.40 0.31 12.79
C LEU A 47 -11.45 0.76 13.81
N TRP A 48 -12.53 -0.01 13.93
CA TRP A 48 -13.50 0.18 14.99
C TRP A 48 -12.93 -0.28 16.35
N THR A 49 -13.23 0.47 17.41
CA THR A 49 -12.53 0.38 18.69
C THR A 49 -13.34 -0.30 19.80
N GLU A 50 -14.45 -0.96 19.49
CA GLU A 50 -15.23 -1.70 20.50
C GLU A 50 -14.40 -2.80 21.18
N GLN A 51 -13.39 -3.32 20.50
CA GLN A 51 -12.45 -4.31 21.01
C GLN A 51 -10.99 -3.91 20.74
N ALA A 52 -10.70 -2.61 20.61
CA ALA A 52 -9.35 -2.11 20.43
C ALA A 52 -9.05 -0.99 21.44
N ASP A 53 -7.81 -0.98 21.93
CA ASP A 53 -7.28 -0.05 22.92
C ASP A 53 -5.82 0.29 22.57
N ASP A 54 -5.16 1.07 23.43
CA ASP A 54 -3.78 1.51 23.21
C ASP A 54 -2.79 0.34 23.06
N GLN A 55 -3.08 -0.81 23.66
CA GLN A 55 -2.21 -2.00 23.59
C GLN A 55 -2.40 -2.78 22.30
N SER A 56 -3.60 -2.75 21.72
CA SER A 56 -3.98 -3.55 20.54
C SER A 56 -4.16 -2.73 19.27
N VAL A 57 -4.10 -1.40 19.32
CA VAL A 57 -4.23 -0.56 18.10
C VAL A 57 -3.08 -0.82 17.12
N GLY A 58 -1.86 -1.00 17.62
CA GLY A 58 -0.67 -1.21 16.81
C GLY A 58 -0.75 -2.47 15.96
N ASN A 59 -1.00 -3.62 16.60
CA ASN A 59 -1.04 -4.91 15.90
C ASN A 59 -2.34 -5.09 15.11
N ARG A 60 -3.45 -4.47 15.52
CA ARG A 60 -4.66 -4.50 14.69
C ARG A 60 -4.48 -3.67 13.42
N LEU A 61 -3.80 -2.54 13.46
CA LEU A 61 -3.66 -1.68 12.30
C LEU A 61 -2.52 -2.13 11.37
N TRP A 62 -1.35 -2.41 11.94
CA TRP A 62 -0.12 -2.71 11.21
C TRP A 62 0.17 -4.22 11.24
N PRO A 63 0.70 -4.83 10.16
CA PRO A 63 1.17 -4.20 8.91
C PRO A 63 0.09 -4.08 7.82
N ARG A 64 -1.15 -4.49 8.08
CA ARG A 64 -2.24 -4.53 7.07
C ARG A 64 -2.51 -3.18 6.40
N ALA A 65 -2.50 -2.10 7.18
CA ALA A 65 -2.68 -0.75 6.63
C ALA A 65 -1.56 -0.35 5.64
N ALA A 66 -0.35 -0.90 5.77
CA ALA A 66 0.72 -0.64 4.80
C ALA A 66 0.52 -1.36 3.46
N ALA A 67 -0.09 -2.54 3.45
CA ALA A 67 -0.48 -3.20 2.20
C ALA A 67 -1.48 -2.33 1.41
N MET A 68 -2.46 -1.76 2.10
CA MET A 68 -3.41 -0.81 1.51
C MET A 68 -2.71 0.45 1.00
N ALA A 69 -1.78 1.00 1.78
CA ALA A 69 -1.00 2.17 1.37
C ALA A 69 -0.22 1.93 0.07
N GLU A 70 0.42 0.76 -0.08
CA GLU A 70 1.16 0.42 -1.30
C GLU A 70 0.25 0.29 -2.53
N GLN A 71 -0.92 -0.33 -2.35
CA GLN A 71 -1.92 -0.46 -3.41
C GLN A 71 -2.42 0.90 -3.90
N LEU A 72 -2.71 1.84 -2.98
CA LEU A 72 -3.16 3.18 -3.34
C LEU A 72 -2.04 4.06 -3.91
N TRP A 73 -0.82 3.91 -3.40
CA TRP A 73 0.30 4.76 -3.80
C TRP A 73 0.87 4.37 -5.16
N SER A 74 1.04 3.06 -5.40
CA SER A 74 1.76 2.56 -6.55
C SER A 74 1.03 1.49 -7.36
N ASN A 75 -0.15 1.02 -6.96
CA ASN A 75 -0.79 -0.18 -7.53
C ASN A 75 0.18 -1.37 -7.43
N GLY A 76 0.35 -1.86 -6.20
CA GLY A 76 1.36 -2.82 -5.74
C GLY A 76 1.26 -4.22 -6.35
N GLY A 77 0.51 -4.40 -7.44
CA GLY A 77 0.37 -5.67 -8.13
C GLY A 77 -0.30 -6.73 -7.25
N LYS A 78 0.02 -7.99 -7.52
CA LYS A 78 -0.46 -9.10 -6.71
C LYS A 78 0.32 -9.21 -5.40
N TRP A 79 -0.30 -9.83 -4.41
CA TRP A 79 0.24 -9.91 -3.05
C TRP A 79 1.50 -10.80 -2.95
N ASP A 80 1.60 -11.85 -3.76
CA ASP A 80 2.73 -12.78 -3.84
C ASP A 80 3.98 -12.08 -4.38
N GLU A 81 3.82 -11.23 -5.39
CA GLU A 81 4.89 -10.35 -5.87
C GLU A 81 5.35 -9.37 -4.78
N ALA A 82 4.48 -9.05 -3.81
CA ALA A 82 4.71 -8.10 -2.72
C ALA A 82 5.24 -8.71 -1.43
N GLU A 83 5.19 -10.03 -1.29
CA GLU A 83 5.45 -10.76 -0.05
C GLU A 83 6.78 -10.33 0.59
N HIS A 84 7.89 -10.44 -0.15
CA HIS A 84 9.22 -10.16 0.40
C HIS A 84 9.37 -8.71 0.88
N ARG A 85 8.88 -7.74 0.10
CA ARG A 85 8.94 -6.31 0.50
C ARG A 85 8.00 -6.00 1.66
N PHE A 86 6.86 -6.68 1.73
CA PHE A 86 5.90 -6.55 2.82
C PHE A 86 6.49 -7.06 4.15
N LEU A 87 7.14 -8.22 4.13
CA LEU A 87 7.84 -8.78 5.29
C LEU A 87 8.99 -7.88 5.76
N LEU A 88 9.80 -7.35 4.84
CA LEU A 88 10.86 -6.37 5.17
C LEU A 88 10.28 -5.09 5.77
N HIS A 89 9.17 -4.58 5.22
CA HIS A 89 8.55 -3.37 5.73
C HIS A 89 7.97 -3.57 7.13
N ARG A 90 7.40 -4.75 7.42
CA ARG A 90 6.98 -5.13 8.76
C ARG A 90 8.15 -5.13 9.75
N GLN A 91 9.33 -5.61 9.37
CA GLN A 91 10.52 -5.55 10.24
C GLN A 91 10.95 -4.09 10.52
N ARG A 92 10.93 -3.23 9.50
CA ARG A 92 11.22 -1.78 9.69
C ARG A 92 10.27 -1.12 10.67
N MET A 93 8.99 -1.50 10.68
CA MET A 93 8.03 -1.00 11.67
C MET A 93 8.45 -1.36 13.10
N VAL A 94 8.88 -2.62 13.32
CA VAL A 94 9.40 -3.07 14.62
C VAL A 94 10.64 -2.26 15.01
N GLU A 95 11.57 -2.04 14.09
CA GLU A 95 12.77 -1.21 14.32
C GLU A 95 12.42 0.23 14.70
N TYR A 96 11.30 0.76 14.21
CA TYR A 96 10.78 2.09 14.56
C TYR A 96 9.93 2.12 15.84
N GLY A 97 9.83 1.01 16.58
CA GLY A 97 9.07 0.93 17.82
C GLY A 97 7.55 0.86 17.61
N ILE A 98 7.09 0.58 16.39
CA ILE A 98 5.70 0.25 16.11
C ILE A 98 5.52 -1.23 16.49
N ASN A 99 4.35 -1.60 17.01
CA ASN A 99 4.00 -2.99 17.34
C ASN A 99 3.11 -3.62 16.25
N PRO A 100 3.63 -3.99 15.05
CA PRO A 100 2.84 -4.63 14.01
C PRO A 100 2.56 -6.10 14.34
N ASP A 101 1.45 -6.60 13.83
CA ASP A 101 1.13 -8.03 13.87
C ASP A 101 2.23 -8.88 13.23
N THR A 102 2.27 -10.14 13.63
CA THR A 102 3.08 -11.16 12.98
C THR A 102 2.38 -11.66 11.73
N VAL A 103 3.10 -11.72 10.61
CA VAL A 103 2.57 -12.21 9.33
C VAL A 103 2.99 -13.66 9.12
N GLU A 104 4.30 -13.89 9.18
CA GLU A 104 4.93 -15.19 8.94
C GLU A 104 6.12 -15.41 9.88
N PRO A 105 6.61 -16.65 10.03
CA PRO A 105 7.87 -16.93 10.69
C PRO A 105 9.02 -16.12 10.05
N GLU A 106 9.97 -15.67 10.87
CA GLU A 106 11.17 -14.96 10.38
C GLU A 106 11.95 -15.79 9.34
N TRP A 107 11.85 -17.11 9.43
CA TRP A 107 12.43 -18.02 8.46
C TRP A 107 11.96 -17.75 7.01
N CYS A 108 10.69 -17.36 6.80
CA CYS A 108 10.16 -17.05 5.47
C CYS A 108 10.81 -15.78 4.89
N LEU A 109 11.06 -14.77 5.73
CA LEU A 109 11.80 -13.58 5.33
C LEU A 109 13.26 -13.91 4.95
N GLN A 110 13.89 -14.81 5.71
CA GLN A 110 15.28 -15.23 5.48
C GLN A 110 15.43 -16.20 4.30
N ASN A 111 14.36 -16.89 3.89
CA ASN A 111 14.37 -17.92 2.85
C ASN A 111 13.24 -17.71 1.82
N PRO A 112 13.29 -16.64 1.01
CA PRO A 112 12.22 -16.30 0.06
C PRO A 112 11.87 -17.46 -0.88
N GLY A 113 10.58 -17.66 -1.14
CA GLY A 113 10.07 -18.71 -2.02
C GLY A 113 9.95 -20.10 -1.39
N ASN A 114 10.25 -20.26 -0.10
CA ASN A 114 10.10 -21.52 0.62
C ASN A 114 8.85 -21.58 1.53
N CYS A 115 8.05 -20.52 1.56
CA CYS A 115 6.75 -20.45 2.24
C CYS A 115 5.69 -20.13 1.17
N TYR A 116 4.76 -21.04 0.91
CA TYR A 116 3.72 -20.92 -0.14
C TYR A 116 2.44 -21.65 0.24
#